data_AF-A0AAV2YRS1-F1
#
_entry.id   AF-A0AAV2YRS1-F1
#
_cell.length_a   1.000
_cell.length_b   1.000
_cell.length_c   1.000
_cell.angle_alpha   90.00
_cell.angle_beta   90.00
_cell.angle_gamma   90.00
#
_symmetry.space_group_name_H-M   'P 1'
#
loop_
_entity.id
_entity.type
_entity.pdbx_description
1 polymer ?
#
loop_
_entity_poly.entity_id
_entity_poly.type
_entity_poly.pdbx_seq_one_letter_code
_entity_poly.pdbx_strand_id
1 'polypeptide(L)'
;MKQQHRLSLDLDASANVTIGDLTSLQVCVAELRLAPDRTWLYVLQLSCGRTRWQVVKRYSEIREFWVQLCEQLETGGLDCSERGHFLAGFEEDKFPKKRILHTRAVLESRANELEVFFRKLVMRLNLCSSIELDKCHMHGCSLLALISTFFEFATRWVRRNPYHRMTRYQSMALLKNQTKDGKQTNDGRLSLAALEDVSIA
;
A
#
# COMPACT_ATOMS: atom_id res chain seq x y z
N MET A 1 -3.15 38.47 9.12
CA MET A 1 -3.54 37.46 10.14
C MET A 1 -3.96 36.20 9.41
N LYS A 2 -3.26 35.09 9.65
CA LYS A 2 -3.49 33.79 9.02
C LYS A 2 -4.39 32.96 9.91
N GLN A 3 -5.50 32.43 9.39
CA GLN A 3 -6.16 31.28 10.00
C GLN A 3 -6.94 30.46 8.96
N GLN A 4 -6.71 29.14 9.05
CA GLN A 4 -7.66 28.04 8.80
C GLN A 4 -8.20 27.83 7.39
N HIS A 5 -7.72 26.76 6.75
CA HIS A 5 -8.47 25.50 6.64
C HIS A 5 -7.57 24.43 6.02
N ARG A 6 -6.84 23.67 6.86
CA ARG A 6 -6.42 22.32 6.49
C ARG A 6 -7.52 21.41 7.01
N LEU A 7 -8.32 20.88 6.09
CA LEU A 7 -9.32 19.87 6.38
C LEU A 7 -8.59 18.64 6.92
N SER A 8 -8.65 18.48 8.24
CA SER A 8 -8.47 17.19 8.90
C SER A 8 -9.65 16.33 8.45
N LEU A 9 -9.44 15.50 7.43
CA LEU A 9 -10.34 14.41 7.09
C LEU A 9 -10.06 13.27 8.07
N ASP A 10 -10.43 13.49 9.33
CA ASP A 10 -10.57 12.41 10.31
C ASP A 10 -12.05 12.21 10.58
N LEU A 11 -12.44 10.94 10.53
CA LEU A 11 -13.67 10.35 11.06
C LEU A 11 -14.97 10.69 10.32
N ASP A 12 -15.28 9.89 9.31
CA ASP A 12 -16.62 9.31 9.20
C ASP A 12 -16.60 8.04 8.33
N ALA A 13 -16.44 6.90 9.00
CA ALA A 13 -16.95 5.62 8.52
C ALA A 13 -17.02 4.64 9.69
N SER A 14 -18.03 4.77 10.53
CA SER A 14 -18.60 3.62 11.26
C SER A 14 -19.31 2.68 10.27
N ALA A 15 -18.69 2.38 9.14
CA ALA A 15 -19.05 1.23 8.34
C ALA A 15 -18.37 0.06 9.03
N ASN A 16 -19.16 -0.87 9.58
CA ASN A 16 -18.64 -2.16 10.02
C ASN A 16 -18.18 -2.90 8.76
N VAL A 17 -16.93 -2.68 8.35
CA VAL A 17 -16.32 -3.40 7.23
C VAL A 17 -16.12 -4.85 7.66
N THR A 18 -16.66 -5.79 6.90
CA THR A 18 -16.49 -7.23 7.14
C THR A 18 -15.37 -7.78 6.27
N ILE A 19 -14.87 -8.97 6.60
CA ILE A 19 -13.76 -9.59 5.84
C ILE A 19 -14.14 -9.84 4.38
N GLY A 20 -15.40 -10.17 4.10
CA GLY A 20 -15.94 -10.24 2.75
C GLY A 20 -15.75 -8.96 1.90
N ASP A 21 -15.68 -7.78 2.53
CA ASP A 21 -15.45 -6.51 1.81
C ASP A 21 -14.03 -6.41 1.21
N LEU A 22 -13.09 -7.31 1.57
CA LEU A 22 -11.76 -7.41 0.95
C LEU A 22 -11.84 -7.69 -0.55
N THR A 23 -12.93 -8.30 -1.04
CA THR A 23 -13.21 -8.48 -2.48
C THR A 23 -13.37 -7.18 -3.25
N SER A 24 -13.53 -6.05 -2.55
CA SER A 24 -13.66 -4.71 -3.12
C SER A 24 -12.50 -3.79 -2.74
N LEU A 25 -11.45 -4.35 -2.14
CA LEU A 25 -10.32 -3.58 -1.66
C LEU A 25 -9.66 -2.84 -2.83
N GLN A 26 -9.20 -1.64 -2.55
CA GLN A 26 -8.27 -0.90 -3.40
C GLN A 26 -7.17 -0.33 -2.54
N VAL A 27 -5.95 -0.34 -3.07
CA VAL A 27 -4.77 0.16 -2.37
C VAL A 27 -3.95 1.00 -3.35
N CYS A 28 -3.58 2.21 -2.95
CA CYS A 28 -2.61 3.02 -3.66
C CYS A 28 -1.59 3.61 -2.70
N VAL A 29 -0.38 3.89 -3.19
CA VAL A 29 0.60 4.67 -2.43
C VAL A 29 0.24 6.14 -2.65
N ALA A 30 -0.26 6.80 -1.61
CA ALA A 30 -0.73 8.18 -1.71
C ALA A 30 0.40 9.19 -1.54
N GLU A 31 1.34 8.89 -0.65
CA GLU A 31 2.35 9.84 -0.19
C GLU A 31 3.59 9.11 0.36
N LEU A 32 4.74 9.76 0.22
CA LEU A 32 5.97 9.38 0.92
C LEU A 32 6.25 10.39 2.04
N ARG A 33 6.52 9.90 3.25
CA ARG A 33 6.85 10.74 4.42
C ARG A 33 8.25 10.42 4.92
N LEU A 34 9.04 11.44 5.19
CA LEU A 34 10.31 11.27 5.91
C LEU A 34 10.06 11.42 7.41
N ALA A 35 10.29 10.35 8.16
CA ALA A 35 10.21 10.35 9.61
C ALA A 35 11.43 11.06 10.26
N PRO A 36 11.33 11.47 11.54
CA PRO A 36 12.42 12.15 12.24
C PRO A 36 13.72 11.33 12.32
N ASP A 37 13.61 10.00 12.34
CA ASP A 37 14.73 9.05 12.30
C ASP A 37 15.34 8.88 10.90
N ARG A 38 14.96 9.74 9.93
CA ARG A 38 15.35 9.70 8.52
C ARG A 38 14.86 8.45 7.77
N THR A 39 13.88 7.73 8.30
CA THR A 39 13.24 6.61 7.60
C THR A 39 12.14 7.10 6.66
N TRP A 40 12.14 6.58 5.43
CA TRP A 40 11.03 6.80 4.50
C TRP A 40 9.85 5.87 4.79
N LEU A 41 8.67 6.49 4.93
CA LEU A 41 7.38 5.85 5.16
C LEU A 41 6.51 5.97 3.91
N TYR A 42 5.76 4.90 3.64
CA TYR A 42 4.79 4.81 2.56
C TYR A 42 3.40 4.95 3.18
N VAL A 43 2.69 6.01 2.82
CA VAL A 43 1.29 6.18 3.20
C VAL A 43 0.45 5.45 2.16
N LEU A 44 -0.11 4.33 2.55
CA LEU A 44 -1.03 3.55 1.74
C LEU A 44 -2.43 4.09 2.00
N GLN A 45 -3.14 4.48 0.95
CA GLN A 45 -4.55 4.82 1.01
C GLN A 45 -5.36 3.60 0.56
N LEU A 46 -6.30 3.21 1.42
CA LEU A 46 -7.15 2.05 1.24
C LEU A 46 -8.60 2.47 1.05
N SER A 47 -9.33 1.69 0.27
CA SER A 47 -10.78 1.82 0.19
C SER A 47 -11.48 0.49 -0.05
N CYS A 48 -12.63 0.32 0.60
CA CYS A 48 -13.59 -0.75 0.34
C CYS A 48 -14.97 -0.12 0.24
N GLY A 49 -15.59 -0.19 -0.94
CA GLY A 49 -16.84 0.51 -1.23
C GLY A 49 -16.75 2.01 -0.91
N ARG A 50 -17.50 2.45 0.11
CA ARG A 50 -17.52 3.85 0.57
C ARG A 50 -16.52 4.16 1.68
N THR A 51 -15.96 3.14 2.31
CA THR A 51 -15.02 3.29 3.42
C THR A 51 -13.63 3.55 2.89
N ARG A 52 -12.93 4.51 3.50
CA ARG A 52 -11.54 4.86 3.16
C ARG A 52 -10.74 5.06 4.42
N TRP A 53 -9.50 4.60 4.42
CA TRP A 53 -8.55 4.82 5.51
C TRP A 53 -7.12 4.85 4.99
N GLN A 54 -6.18 5.17 5.88
CA GLN A 54 -4.76 5.16 5.56
C GLN A 54 -4.01 4.29 6.55
N VAL A 55 -3.01 3.56 6.05
CA VAL A 55 -1.99 2.94 6.88
C VAL A 55 -0.61 3.43 6.46
N VAL A 56 0.30 3.55 7.42
CA VAL A 56 1.65 4.05 7.17
C VAL A 56 2.63 2.93 7.43
N LYS A 57 3.39 2.50 6.43
CA LYS A 57 4.35 1.38 6.55
C LYS A 57 5.74 1.78 6.10
N ARG A 58 6.77 1.23 6.73
CA ARG A 58 8.14 1.24 6.18
C ARG A 58 8.25 0.22 5.06
N TYR A 59 9.21 0.42 4.17
CA TYR A 59 9.52 -0.56 3.13
C TYR A 59 9.85 -1.95 3.69
N SER A 60 10.56 -2.02 4.83
CA SER A 60 10.88 -3.29 5.48
C SER A 60 9.64 -4.04 5.93
N GLU A 61 8.64 -3.34 6.47
CA GLU A 61 7.37 -3.95 6.90
C GLU A 61 6.57 -4.49 5.71
N ILE A 62 6.57 -3.78 4.57
CA ILE A 62 5.92 -4.27 3.35
C ILE A 62 6.66 -5.50 2.81
N ARG A 63 8.00 -5.52 2.91
CA ARG A 63 8.81 -6.67 2.50
C ARG A 63 8.62 -7.88 3.41
N GLU A 64 8.54 -7.67 4.72
CA GLU A 64 8.24 -8.72 5.69
C GLU A 64 6.86 -9.33 5.43
N PHE A 65 5.86 -8.48 5.17
CA PHE A 65 4.54 -8.93 4.74
C PHE A 65 4.60 -9.81 3.50
N TRP A 66 5.33 -9.40 2.46
CA TRP A 66 5.54 -10.20 1.26
C TRP A 66 6.18 -11.56 1.57
N VAL A 67 7.25 -11.58 2.36
CA VAL A 67 7.93 -12.83 2.72
C VAL A 67 7.00 -13.79 3.45
N GLN A 68 6.27 -13.30 4.47
CA GLN A 68 5.30 -14.11 5.21
C GLN A 68 4.16 -14.59 4.32
N LEU A 69 3.75 -13.79 3.34
CA LEU A 69 2.74 -14.17 2.37
C LEU A 69 3.22 -15.35 1.51
N CYS A 70 4.43 -15.26 0.94
CA CYS A 70 5.04 -16.35 0.18
C CYS A 70 5.19 -17.62 1.02
N GLU A 71 5.73 -17.50 2.24
CA GLU A 71 5.89 -18.64 3.15
C GLU A 71 4.55 -19.33 3.44
N GLN A 72 3.47 -18.56 3.66
CA GLN A 72 2.14 -19.14 3.88
C GLN A 72 1.53 -19.74 2.61
N LEU A 73 1.86 -19.23 1.43
CA LEU A 73 1.43 -19.85 0.17
C LEU A 73 2.17 -21.18 -0.08
N GLU A 74 3.47 -21.24 0.22
CA GLU A 74 4.30 -22.44 0.06
C GLU A 74 4.00 -23.53 1.11
N THR A 75 3.78 -23.16 2.37
CA THR A 75 3.65 -24.12 3.50
C THR A 75 2.29 -24.82 3.60
N GLY A 76 1.30 -24.45 2.76
CA GLY A 76 0.09 -25.25 2.53
C GLY A 76 -0.63 -25.76 3.78
N GLY A 77 -1.38 -24.91 4.49
CA GLY A 77 -2.39 -25.38 5.43
C GLY A 77 -3.59 -25.90 4.66
N LEU A 78 -3.86 -27.19 4.84
CA LEU A 78 -4.82 -28.03 4.12
C LEU A 78 -6.29 -27.58 4.24
N ASP A 79 -6.58 -26.60 5.09
CA ASP A 79 -7.94 -26.32 5.57
C ASP A 79 -8.63 -25.08 4.96
N CYS A 80 -7.97 -24.33 4.07
CA CYS A 80 -8.67 -23.29 3.29
C CYS A 80 -8.72 -23.68 1.81
N SER A 81 -9.91 -24.02 1.34
CA SER A 81 -10.18 -24.32 -0.08
C SER A 81 -9.74 -23.21 -1.03
N GLU A 82 -9.65 -21.98 -0.53
CA GLU A 82 -9.27 -20.80 -1.28
C GLU A 82 -7.74 -20.58 -1.38
N ARG A 83 -6.95 -21.27 -0.54
CA ARG A 83 -5.48 -21.15 -0.52
C ARG A 83 -4.86 -21.53 -1.87
N GLY A 84 -5.45 -22.51 -2.55
CA GLY A 84 -4.99 -23.01 -3.84
C GLY A 84 -5.61 -22.33 -5.08
N HIS A 85 -6.64 -21.48 -4.92
CA HIS A 85 -7.39 -20.96 -6.09
C HIS A 85 -7.11 -19.50 -6.45
N PHE A 86 -6.82 -18.60 -5.49
CA PHE A 86 -6.83 -17.16 -5.79
C PHE A 86 -5.47 -16.46 -5.71
N LEU A 87 -4.63 -16.83 -4.74
CA LEU A 87 -3.26 -16.31 -4.61
C LEU A 87 -2.19 -17.27 -5.16
N ALA A 88 -2.60 -18.37 -5.81
CA ALA A 88 -1.70 -19.29 -6.48
C ALA A 88 -0.88 -18.56 -7.57
N GLY A 89 0.42 -18.84 -7.62
CA GLY A 89 1.36 -18.16 -8.50
C GLY A 89 1.60 -16.70 -8.12
N PHE A 90 1.12 -16.21 -6.96
CA PHE A 90 1.53 -14.90 -6.48
C PHE A 90 2.96 -14.91 -6.00
N GLU A 91 3.41 -16.01 -5.41
CA GLU A 91 4.77 -16.27 -4.96
C GLU A 91 5.82 -16.10 -6.08
N GLU A 92 5.43 -16.30 -7.34
CA GLU A 92 6.29 -16.09 -8.51
C GLU A 92 6.45 -14.60 -8.88
N ASP A 93 5.61 -13.72 -8.35
CA ASP A 93 5.69 -12.29 -8.63
C ASP A 93 6.95 -11.66 -8.04
N LYS A 94 7.55 -10.75 -8.81
CA LYS A 94 8.74 -10.02 -8.37
C LYS A 94 8.34 -8.96 -7.35
N PHE A 95 8.93 -9.04 -6.15
CA PHE A 95 8.88 -7.95 -5.19
C PHE A 95 9.92 -6.86 -5.52
N PRO A 96 9.62 -5.56 -5.29
CA PRO A 96 10.58 -4.48 -5.49
C PRO A 96 11.92 -4.77 -4.80
N LYS A 97 13.03 -4.37 -5.40
CA LYS A 97 14.36 -4.60 -4.80
C LYS A 97 14.70 -3.48 -3.82
N LYS A 98 15.35 -3.84 -2.71
CA LYS A 98 15.96 -2.85 -1.80
C LYS A 98 17.06 -2.13 -2.58
N ARG A 99 16.94 -0.81 -2.75
CA ARG A 99 18.00 0.03 -3.32
C ARG A 99 18.64 0.83 -2.20
N ILE A 100 19.98 0.88 -2.22
CA ILE A 100 20.82 1.52 -1.18
C ILE A 100 20.66 3.05 -1.21
N LEU A 101 20.48 3.63 -2.39
CA LEU A 101 20.30 5.06 -2.56
C LEU A 101 18.83 5.47 -2.39
N HIS A 102 18.60 6.57 -1.68
CA HIS A 102 17.29 7.16 -1.43
C HIS A 102 17.14 8.52 -2.13
N THR A 103 17.46 8.57 -3.42
CA THR A 103 17.11 9.73 -4.24
C THR A 103 15.60 9.78 -4.46
N ARG A 104 15.05 10.98 -4.71
CA ARG A 104 13.63 11.17 -5.02
C ARG A 104 13.15 10.23 -6.13
N ALA A 105 13.89 10.17 -7.24
CA ALA A 105 13.57 9.30 -8.37
C ALA A 105 13.53 7.81 -7.98
N VAL A 106 14.44 7.36 -7.10
CA VAL A 106 14.43 5.96 -6.62
C VAL A 106 13.23 5.68 -5.72
N LEU A 107 12.85 6.65 -4.88
CA LEU A 107 11.69 6.51 -4.00
C LEU A 107 10.38 6.50 -4.79
N GLU A 108 10.23 7.38 -5.78
CA GLU A 108 9.07 7.40 -6.70
C GLU A 108 9.00 6.12 -7.53
N SER A 109 10.12 5.67 -8.11
CA SER A 109 10.20 4.37 -8.80
C SER A 109 9.74 3.22 -7.90
N ARG A 110 10.20 3.20 -6.64
CA ARG A 110 9.82 2.15 -5.70
C ARG A 110 8.35 2.23 -5.29
N ALA A 111 7.81 3.44 -5.10
CA ALA A 111 6.40 3.64 -4.82
C ALA A 111 5.53 3.10 -5.98
N ASN A 112 5.92 3.37 -7.22
CA ASN A 112 5.24 2.82 -8.41
C ASN A 112 5.33 1.28 -8.45
N GLU A 113 6.51 0.71 -8.20
CA GLU A 113 6.68 -0.75 -8.15
C GLU A 113 5.81 -1.38 -7.04
N LEU A 114 5.70 -0.73 -5.86
CA LEU A 114 4.83 -1.15 -4.77
C LEU A 114 3.34 -1.03 -5.13
N GLU A 115 2.94 0.01 -5.87
CA GLU A 115 1.56 0.14 -6.35
C GLU A 115 1.19 -0.99 -7.32
N VAL A 116 2.12 -1.39 -8.21
CA VAL A 116 1.92 -2.57 -9.07
C VAL A 116 1.77 -3.84 -8.21
N PHE A 117 2.62 -4.02 -7.20
CA PHE A 117 2.53 -5.15 -6.27
C PHE A 117 1.17 -5.21 -5.57
N PHE A 118 0.72 -4.12 -4.95
CA PHE A 118 -0.56 -4.08 -4.25
C PHE A 118 -1.74 -4.27 -5.19
N ARG A 119 -1.68 -3.69 -6.40
CA ARG A 119 -2.72 -3.90 -7.42
C ARG A 119 -2.85 -5.38 -7.78
N LYS A 120 -1.75 -6.10 -7.96
CA LYS A 120 -1.78 -7.54 -8.25
C LYS A 120 -2.39 -8.35 -7.11
N LEU A 121 -2.01 -8.05 -5.87
CA LEU A 121 -2.58 -8.69 -4.67
C LEU A 121 -4.09 -8.46 -4.60
N VAL A 122 -4.52 -7.20 -4.72
CA VAL A 122 -5.92 -6.79 -4.67
C VAL A 122 -6.73 -7.42 -5.79
N MET A 123 -6.23 -7.40 -7.03
CA MET A 123 -6.94 -8.00 -8.16
C MET A 123 -7.23 -9.48 -7.93
N ARG A 124 -6.31 -10.21 -7.30
CA ARG A 124 -6.52 -11.62 -6.94
C ARG A 124 -7.57 -11.77 -5.83
N LEU A 125 -7.55 -10.93 -4.80
CA LEU A 125 -8.60 -10.92 -3.76
C LEU A 125 -9.99 -10.61 -4.33
N ASN A 126 -10.07 -9.75 -5.34
CA ASN A 126 -11.33 -9.37 -5.98
C ASN A 126 -11.92 -10.49 -6.86
N LEU A 127 -11.17 -11.59 -7.09
CA LEU A 127 -11.69 -12.79 -7.74
C LEU A 127 -12.38 -13.75 -6.76
N CYS A 128 -12.18 -13.57 -5.44
CA CYS A 128 -12.83 -14.38 -4.41
C CYS A 128 -14.31 -14.00 -4.26
N SER A 129 -15.14 -14.92 -3.79
CA SER A 129 -16.49 -14.55 -3.35
C SER A 129 -16.45 -14.02 -1.91
N SER A 130 -17.26 -12.98 -1.63
CA SER A 130 -17.37 -12.42 -0.28
C SER A 130 -17.78 -13.48 0.75
N ILE A 131 -18.67 -14.41 0.36
CA ILE A 131 -19.18 -15.47 1.24
C ILE A 131 -18.07 -16.47 1.60
N GLU A 132 -17.21 -16.81 0.63
CA GLU A 132 -16.11 -17.74 0.88
C GLU A 132 -14.99 -17.12 1.69
N LEU A 133 -14.67 -15.83 1.47
CA LEU A 133 -13.73 -15.09 2.32
C LEU A 133 -14.22 -15.05 3.77
N ASP A 134 -15.50 -14.75 4.00
CA ASP A 134 -16.08 -14.76 5.35
C ASP A 134 -16.01 -16.17 5.97
N LYS A 135 -16.30 -17.22 5.20
CA LYS A 135 -16.14 -18.60 5.67
C LYS A 135 -14.68 -18.92 6.01
N CYS A 136 -13.72 -18.66 5.12
CA CYS A 136 -12.30 -18.97 5.35
C CYS A 136 -11.76 -18.16 6.55
N HIS A 137 -12.25 -16.93 6.78
CA HIS A 137 -11.96 -16.18 8.00
C HIS A 137 -12.53 -16.82 9.26
N MET A 138 -13.79 -17.29 9.25
CA MET A 138 -14.41 -17.99 10.37
C MET A 138 -13.68 -19.29 10.73
N HIS A 139 -13.05 -19.94 9.75
CA HIS A 139 -12.20 -21.12 9.97
C HIS A 139 -10.77 -20.77 10.41
N GLY A 140 -10.46 -19.50 10.68
CA GLY A 140 -9.17 -19.09 11.23
C GLY A 140 -8.03 -19.08 10.21
N CYS A 141 -8.31 -18.78 8.95
CA CYS A 141 -7.28 -18.71 7.91
C CYS A 141 -6.17 -17.71 8.23
N SER A 142 -4.96 -18.24 8.43
CA SER A 142 -3.76 -17.44 8.72
C SER A 142 -3.42 -16.44 7.62
N LEU A 143 -3.73 -16.77 6.36
CA LEU A 143 -3.45 -15.92 5.20
C LEU A 143 -4.33 -14.68 5.19
N LEU A 144 -5.64 -14.87 5.42
CA LEU A 144 -6.58 -13.76 5.56
C LEU A 144 -6.30 -12.94 6.83
N ALA A 145 -5.89 -13.59 7.92
CA ALA A 145 -5.46 -12.89 9.12
C ALA A 145 -4.21 -12.01 8.87
N LEU A 146 -3.23 -12.51 8.12
CA LEU A 146 -2.03 -11.76 7.73
C LEU A 146 -2.38 -10.53 6.89
N ILE A 147 -3.19 -10.70 5.84
CA ILE A 147 -3.64 -9.61 4.95
C ILE A 147 -4.44 -8.57 5.74
N SER A 148 -5.40 -9.02 6.54
CA SER A 148 -6.26 -8.12 7.32
C SER A 148 -5.46 -7.34 8.36
N THR A 149 -4.50 -7.99 9.02
CA THR A 149 -3.63 -7.34 10.01
C THR A 149 -2.71 -6.32 9.35
N PHE A 150 -2.11 -6.66 8.20
CA PHE A 150 -1.22 -5.76 7.48
C PHE A 150 -1.93 -4.46 7.06
N PHE A 151 -3.14 -4.59 6.50
CA PHE A 151 -3.96 -3.47 6.05
C PHE A 151 -4.77 -2.79 7.14
N GLU A 152 -4.66 -3.24 8.39
CA GLU A 152 -5.43 -2.72 9.53
C GLU A 152 -6.95 -2.75 9.22
N PHE A 153 -7.37 -3.86 8.61
CA PHE A 153 -8.71 -4.10 8.12
C PHE A 153 -9.63 -4.62 9.22
N ALA A 154 -10.86 -4.09 9.30
CA ALA A 154 -11.83 -4.37 10.37
C ALA A 154 -11.32 -4.09 11.81
N THR A 155 -10.12 -3.53 11.94
CA THR A 155 -9.55 -3.19 13.24
C THR A 155 -10.08 -1.84 13.70
N ARG A 156 -10.82 -1.82 14.82
CA ARG A 156 -11.12 -0.59 15.60
C ARG A 156 -9.88 0.06 16.24
N TRP A 157 -8.67 -0.42 15.91
CA TRP A 157 -7.41 -0.04 16.55
C TRP A 157 -6.92 1.31 16.02
N VAL A 158 -7.56 2.39 16.48
CA VAL A 158 -6.85 3.65 16.67
C VAL A 158 -5.76 3.36 17.71
N ARG A 159 -4.49 3.43 17.31
CA ARG A 159 -3.25 3.36 18.14
C ARG A 159 -2.50 2.04 18.10
N ARG A 160 -1.56 1.94 17.16
CA ARG A 160 -0.22 1.36 17.44
C ARG A 160 0.87 1.76 16.45
N ASN A 161 0.57 2.57 15.44
CA ASN A 161 1.63 3.14 14.64
C ASN A 161 2.25 4.34 15.38
N PRO A 162 3.51 4.25 15.86
CA PRO A 162 4.18 5.38 16.54
C PRO A 162 4.28 6.61 15.65
N TYR A 163 4.21 6.40 14.32
CA TYR A 163 4.26 7.45 13.31
C TYR A 163 2.90 8.16 13.11
N HIS A 164 1.79 7.64 13.64
CA HIS A 164 0.49 8.33 13.56
C HIS A 164 0.40 9.55 14.49
N ARG A 165 1.30 9.64 15.49
CA ARG A 165 1.32 10.70 16.50
C ARG A 165 2.38 11.78 16.25
N MET A 166 3.27 11.61 15.27
CA MET A 166 4.29 12.62 15.02
C MET A 166 3.71 13.74 14.14
N THR A 167 3.87 14.98 14.59
CA THR A 167 3.34 16.17 13.91
C THR A 167 4.32 16.78 12.92
N ARG A 168 5.55 16.24 12.83
CA ARG A 168 6.62 16.75 11.96
C ARG A 168 7.05 15.68 10.96
N TYR A 169 6.34 15.63 9.83
CA TYR A 169 6.77 14.89 8.64
C TYR A 169 7.13 15.87 7.54
N GLN A 170 8.22 15.56 6.81
CA GLN A 170 8.39 16.12 5.47
C GLN A 170 7.63 15.22 4.51
N SER A 171 6.63 15.80 3.86
CA SER A 171 5.74 15.13 2.92
C SER A 171 6.24 15.31 1.50
N MET A 172 6.26 14.22 0.74
CA MET A 172 6.47 14.24 -0.70
C MET A 172 5.26 13.59 -1.37
N ALA A 173 4.43 14.42 -2.00
CA ALA A 173 3.38 13.92 -2.88
C ALA A 173 4.02 13.20 -4.07
N LEU A 174 3.52 12.01 -4.39
CA LEU A 174 3.93 11.31 -5.59
C LEU A 174 3.42 12.07 -6.81
N LEU A 175 4.30 12.29 -7.79
CA LEU A 175 3.88 12.78 -9.09
C LEU A 175 2.99 11.69 -9.70
N LYS A 176 1.67 11.93 -9.72
CA LYS A 176 0.77 11.08 -10.50
C LYS A 176 1.24 11.17 -11.94
N ASN A 177 1.70 10.05 -12.48
CA ASN A 177 1.77 9.87 -13.92
C ASN A 177 0.33 9.90 -14.41
N GLN A 178 -0.19 11.10 -14.69
CA GLN A 178 -1.32 11.22 -15.60
C GLN A 178 -0.86 10.52 -16.87
N THR A 179 -1.50 9.41 -17.21
CA THR A 179 -1.41 8.82 -18.53
C THR A 179 -1.68 9.93 -19.53
N LYS A 180 -0.60 10.46 -20.13
CA LYS A 180 -0.68 11.31 -21.31
C LYS A 180 -1.12 10.40 -22.45
N ASP A 181 -2.42 10.19 -22.57
CA ASP A 181 -3.03 10.03 -23.88
C ASP A 181 -2.84 11.35 -24.61
N GLY A 182 -1.72 11.44 -25.33
CA GLY A 182 -1.30 12.68 -25.97
C GLY A 182 -0.10 12.43 -26.87
N LYS A 183 -0.39 11.97 -28.10
CA LYS A 183 0.43 12.06 -29.31
C LYS A 183 1.95 12.14 -29.09
N GLN A 184 2.62 11.01 -29.26
CA GLN A 184 4.00 11.02 -29.74
C GLN A 184 4.03 11.68 -31.12
N THR A 185 4.64 12.86 -31.18
CA THR A 185 5.33 13.32 -32.38
C THR A 185 6.77 13.62 -31.97
N ASN A 186 7.69 13.02 -32.72
CA ASN A 186 9.13 13.21 -32.71
C ASN A 186 9.53 14.67 -32.48
N ASP A 187 10.50 14.90 -31.60
CA ASP A 187 11.79 15.44 -32.05
C ASP A 187 12.83 15.40 -30.91
N GLY A 188 14.02 14.94 -31.28
CA GLY A 188 15.16 14.78 -30.39
C GLY A 188 15.70 16.10 -29.88
N ARG A 189 15.76 16.24 -28.55
CA ARG A 189 16.79 16.99 -27.83
C ARG A 189 16.67 16.67 -26.34
N LEU A 190 17.59 15.86 -25.83
CA LEU A 190 17.80 15.69 -24.39
C LEU A 190 18.31 17.04 -23.84
N SER A 191 17.43 17.80 -23.20
CA SER A 191 17.83 18.99 -22.45
C SER A 191 18.40 18.56 -21.10
N LEU A 192 19.72 18.72 -21.00
CA LEU A 192 20.57 18.50 -19.83
C LEU A 192 20.44 19.71 -18.88
N ALA A 193 19.27 19.87 -18.25
CA ALA A 193 19.07 20.93 -17.25
C ALA A 193 17.89 20.60 -16.31
N ALA A 194 18.14 19.76 -15.31
CA ALA A 194 17.35 19.70 -14.07
C ALA A 194 18.12 18.89 -13.01
N LEU A 195 19.34 19.32 -12.72
CA LEU A 195 20.07 18.94 -11.51
C LEU A 195 20.25 20.24 -10.71
N GLU A 196 19.26 20.57 -9.89
CA GLU A 196 19.43 21.55 -8.82
C GLU A 196 18.98 20.91 -7.51
N ASP A 197 20.00 20.46 -6.79
CA ASP A 197 20.22 20.60 -5.35
C ASP A 197 19.00 20.76 -4.44
N VAL A 198 18.69 19.69 -3.69
CA VAL A 198 18.08 19.84 -2.37
C VAL A 198 19.21 19.99 -1.37
N SER A 199 19.61 21.24 -1.14
CA SER A 199 20.47 21.62 -0.02
C SER A 199 19.70 21.42 1.30
N ILE A 200 20.29 20.63 2.19
CA ILE A 200 19.78 20.39 3.54
C ILE A 200 20.37 21.48 4.43
N ALA A 201 19.52 22.40 4.89
CA ALA A 201 19.79 23.24 6.05
C ALA A 201 19.19 22.60 7.31
#